data_AF-A0A9N9CVX6-F1
#
_entry.id   AF-A0A9N9CVX6-F1
#
_cell.length_a   1.000
_cell.length_b   1.000
_cell.length_c   1.000
_cell.angle_alpha   90.00
_cell.angle_beta   90.00
_cell.angle_gamma   90.00
#
_symmetry.space_group_name_H-M   'P 1'
#
loop_
_entity.id
_entity.type
_entity.pdbx_description
1 polymer ?
#
loop_
_entity_poly.entity_id
_entity_poly.type
_entity_poly.pdbx_seq_one_letter_code
_entity_poly.pdbx_strand_id
1 'polypeptide(L)' 'MSEIPQSQAEPVRADTHEERSERSYKSIAHNPTVSHEARVHAAEKLAEMHKARTGEEIDPENEAAIGDKKAELRNAE' A
#
# COMPACT_ATOMS: atom_id res chain seq x y z
N MET A 1 -3.44 7.36 -21.32
CA MET A 1 -2.97 6.19 -20.55
C MET A 1 -2.91 6.65 -19.10
N SER A 2 -3.73 6.09 -18.22
CA SER A 2 -3.67 6.49 -16.81
C SER A 2 -2.55 5.70 -16.14
N GLU A 3 -1.48 6.37 -15.75
CA GLU A 3 -0.34 5.74 -15.08
C GLU A 3 -0.73 5.35 -13.65
N ILE A 4 -0.35 4.14 -13.23
CA ILE A 4 -0.47 3.71 -11.84
C ILE A 4 0.64 4.43 -11.05
N PRO A 5 0.33 5.10 -9.93
CA PRO A 5 1.37 5.75 -9.12
C PRO A 5 2.42 4.76 -8.65
N GLN A 6 3.65 5.24 -8.44
CA GLN A 6 4.72 4.41 -7.90
C GLN A 6 4.60 4.32 -6.38
N SER A 7 4.93 3.14 -5.83
CA SER A 7 4.98 2.94 -4.37
C SER A 7 6.19 3.68 -3.79
N GLN A 8 5.93 4.42 -2.72
CA GLN A 8 6.94 5.12 -1.92
C GLN A 8 7.55 4.20 -0.86
N ALA A 9 6.82 3.17 -0.42
CA ALA A 9 7.31 2.24 0.59
C ALA A 9 8.49 1.40 0.08
N GLU A 10 9.65 1.51 0.75
CA GLU A 10 10.83 0.68 0.49
C GLU A 10 10.49 -0.83 0.62
N PRO A 11 11.07 -1.72 -0.21
CA PRO A 11 10.87 -3.16 -0.09
C PRO A 11 11.29 -3.71 1.28
N VAL A 12 10.40 -4.47 1.90
CA VAL A 12 10.64 -5.10 3.21
C VAL A 12 11.15 -6.53 3.01
N ARG A 13 12.17 -6.94 3.78
CA ARG A 13 12.73 -8.30 3.73
C ARG A 13 11.80 -9.38 4.29
N ALA A 14 10.97 -9.02 5.27
CA ALA A 14 10.00 -9.90 5.92
C ALA A 14 10.63 -11.01 6.81
N ASP A 15 11.78 -10.70 7.42
CA ASP A 15 12.51 -11.57 8.33
C ASP A 15 11.83 -11.59 9.71
N THR A 16 11.32 -10.45 10.18
CA THR A 16 10.58 -10.34 11.46
C THR A 16 9.05 -10.40 11.30
N HIS A 17 8.32 -10.48 12.43
CA HIS A 17 6.86 -10.44 12.41
C HIS A 17 6.33 -9.05 12.00
N GLU A 18 6.95 -7.97 12.47
CA GLU A 18 6.56 -6.61 12.05
C GLU A 18 6.78 -6.41 10.55
N GLU A 19 7.91 -6.86 10.02
CA GLU A 19 8.23 -6.74 8.60
C GLU A 19 7.27 -7.55 7.70
N ARG A 20 6.83 -8.73 8.16
CA ARG A 20 5.77 -9.50 7.46
C ARG A 20 4.42 -8.79 7.51
N SER A 21 4.13 -8.14 8.62
CA SER A 21 2.91 -7.35 8.78
C SER A 21 2.93 -6.14 7.84
N GLU A 22 4.02 -5.36 7.81
CA GLU A 22 4.24 -4.24 6.89
C GLU A 22 4.02 -4.68 5.43
N ARG A 23 4.65 -5.80 5.03
CA ARG A 23 4.47 -6.36 3.68
C ARG A 23 3.02 -6.76 3.38
N SER A 24 2.31 -7.28 4.37
CA SER A 24 0.90 -7.69 4.22
C SER A 24 -0.02 -6.49 4.05
N TYR A 25 0.16 -5.44 4.86
CA TYR A 25 -0.58 -4.19 4.72
C TYR A 25 -0.31 -3.51 3.37
N LYS A 26 0.94 -3.50 2.91
CA LYS A 26 1.28 -3.05 1.54
C LYS A 26 0.50 -3.81 0.47
N SER A 27 0.44 -5.13 0.60
CA SER A 27 -0.32 -5.96 -0.33
C SER A 27 -1.82 -5.62 -0.32
N ILE A 28 -2.41 -5.35 0.84
CA ILE A 28 -3.83 -4.99 0.96
C ILE A 28 -4.08 -3.60 0.37
N ALA A 29 -3.25 -2.61 0.68
CA ALA A 29 -3.33 -1.25 0.15
C ALA A 29 -3.33 -1.25 -1.39
N HIS A 30 -2.55 -2.13 -2.01
CA HIS A 30 -2.44 -2.23 -3.47
C HIS A 30 -3.46 -3.16 -4.12
N ASN A 31 -4.29 -3.86 -3.34
CA ASN A 31 -5.17 -4.89 -3.85
C ASN A 31 -6.42 -4.27 -4.49
N PRO A 32 -6.66 -4.45 -5.80
CA PRO A 32 -7.86 -3.94 -6.45
C PRO A 32 -9.15 -4.68 -6.08
N THR A 33 -9.07 -5.82 -5.39
CA THR A 33 -10.25 -6.64 -5.05
C THR A 33 -10.88 -6.30 -3.71
N VAL A 34 -10.22 -5.49 -2.87
CA VAL A 34 -10.76 -5.03 -1.59
C VAL A 34 -11.49 -3.69 -1.76
N SER A 35 -12.20 -3.23 -0.72
CA SER A 35 -12.83 -1.91 -0.74
C SER A 35 -11.81 -0.78 -0.67
N HIS A 36 -12.20 0.43 -1.10
CA HIS A 36 -11.36 1.63 -0.96
C HIS A 36 -11.00 1.89 0.52
N GLU A 37 -11.97 1.82 1.42
CA GLU A 37 -11.75 1.98 2.86
C GLU A 37 -10.71 0.99 3.42
N ALA A 38 -10.75 -0.28 2.96
CA ALA A 38 -9.77 -1.28 3.38
C ALA A 38 -8.36 -0.97 2.86
N ARG A 39 -8.24 -0.38 1.65
CA ARG A 39 -6.95 0.08 1.12
C ARG A 39 -6.39 1.24 1.93
N VAL A 40 -7.22 2.24 2.21
CA VAL A 40 -6.81 3.42 3.00
C VAL A 40 -6.33 2.98 4.38
N HIS A 41 -7.12 2.17 5.09
CA HIS A 41 -6.72 1.69 6.41
C HIS A 41 -5.42 0.88 6.37
N ALA A 42 -5.24 0.02 5.36
CA ALA A 42 -4.02 -0.73 5.20
C ALA A 42 -2.81 0.18 4.86
N ALA A 43 -3.03 1.24 4.07
CA ALA A 43 -2.00 2.21 3.75
C ALA A 43 -1.58 3.06 4.96
N GLU A 44 -2.53 3.44 5.84
CA GLU A 44 -2.22 4.11 7.10
C GLU A 44 -1.34 3.25 8.00
N LYS A 45 -1.69 1.96 8.13
CA LYS A 45 -0.89 1.00 8.91
C LYS A 45 0.47 0.74 8.29
N LEU A 46 0.53 0.64 6.97
CA LEU A 46 1.80 0.56 6.24
C LEU A 46 2.68 1.77 6.55
N ALA A 47 2.15 3.00 6.48
CA ALA A 47 2.90 4.22 6.75
C ALA A 47 3.41 4.29 8.20
N GLU A 48 2.58 3.91 9.17
CA GLU A 48 2.97 3.82 10.59
C GLU A 48 4.14 2.84 10.80
N MET A 49 4.05 1.63 10.24
CA MET A 49 5.11 0.62 10.35
C MET A 49 6.38 1.01 9.58
N HIS A 50 6.23 1.58 8.39
CA HIS A 50 7.35 2.03 7.57
C HIS A 50 8.15 3.10 8.32
N LYS A 51 7.46 4.13 8.84
CA LYS A 51 8.07 5.18 9.65
C LYS A 51 8.76 4.65 10.89
N ALA A 52 8.18 3.64 11.55
CA ALA A 52 8.81 3.01 12.71
C ALA A 52 10.11 2.26 12.35
N ARG A 53 10.20 1.68 11.15
CA ARG A 53 11.37 0.90 10.69
C ARG A 53 12.47 1.76 10.06
N THR A 54 12.11 2.66 9.15
CA THR A 54 13.07 3.45 8.35
C THR A 54 13.26 4.88 8.87
N GLY A 55 12.30 5.38 9.66
CA GLY A 55 12.23 6.79 10.03
C GLY A 55 11.67 7.70 8.92
N GLU A 56 11.35 7.16 7.75
CA GLU A 56 10.80 7.89 6.62
C GLU A 56 9.28 7.87 6.66
N GLU A 57 8.66 9.00 6.30
CA GLU A 57 7.21 9.09 6.19
C GLU A 57 6.81 8.91 4.73
N ILE A 58 5.86 8.00 4.50
CA ILE A 58 5.24 7.77 3.19
C ILE A 58 3.79 8.23 3.24
N ASP A 59 3.25 8.63 2.09
CA ASP A 59 1.88 9.10 1.97
C ASP A 59 0.91 7.90 1.86
N PRO A 60 0.02 7.69 2.87
CA PRO A 60 -0.98 6.63 2.81
C PRO A 60 -1.93 6.77 1.61
N GLU A 61 -2.26 7.98 1.19
CA GLU A 61 -3.17 8.20 0.07
C GLU A 61 -2.53 7.74 -1.24
N ASN A 62 -1.24 8.00 -1.42
CA ASN A 62 -0.50 7.52 -2.58
C ASN A 62 -0.47 5.98 -2.65
N GLU A 63 -0.25 5.31 -1.51
CA GLU A 63 -0.22 3.84 -1.46
C GLU A 63 -1.62 3.22 -1.71
N ALA A 64 -2.69 3.83 -1.21
CA ALA A 64 -4.06 3.40 -1.48
C ALA A 64 -4.47 3.67 -2.94
N ALA A 65 -4.06 4.80 -3.51
CA ALA A 65 -4.35 5.20 -4.88
C ALA A 65 -3.81 4.19 -5.91
N ILE A 66 -2.71 3.49 -5.60
CA ILE A 66 -2.21 2.37 -6.42
C ILE A 66 -3.29 1.29 -6.59
N GLY A 67 -3.93 0.90 -5.49
CA GLY A 67 -4.98 -0.11 -5.50
C GLY A 67 -6.28 0.41 -6.13
N ASP A 68 -6.64 1.67 -5.89
CA ASP A 68 -7.78 2.31 -6.56
C ASP A 68 -7.60 2.33 -8.08
N LYS A 69 -6.40 2.71 -8.55
CA LYS A 69 -6.10 2.75 -9.99
C LYS A 69 -6.12 1.37 -10.63
N LYS A 70 -5.58 0.36 -9.95
CA LYS A 70 -5.69 -1.03 -10.40
C LYS A 70 -7.15 -1.49 -10.46
N ALA A 71 -8.00 -1.06 -9.53
CA ALA A 71 -9.43 -1.38 -9.52
C ALA A 71 -10.16 -0.69 -10.68
N GLU A 72 -9.88 0.58 -10.94
CA GLU A 72 -10.40 1.32 -12.09
C GLU A 72 -10.04 0.64 -13.42
N LEU A 73 -8.76 0.27 -13.60
CA LEU A 73 -8.29 -0.41 -14.81
C LEU A 73 -8.98 -1.76 -15.01
N ARG A 74 -9.18 -2.52 -13.93
CA ARG A 74 -9.89 -3.80 -13.96
C ARG A 74 -11.36 -3.65 -14.34
N ASN A 75 -12.02 -2.59 -13.87
CA ASN A 75 -13.44 -2.34 -14.17
C ASN A 75 -13.67 -1.73 -15.55
N ALA A 76 -12.59 -1.27 -16.21
CA ALA A 76 -12.62 -0.71 -17.56
C ALA A 76 -12.43 -1.76 -18.66
N GLU A 77 -12.15 -3.03 -18.31
CA GLU A 77 -12.07 -4.20 -19.18
C GLU A 77 -13.41 -4.94 -19.26
#